data_AF-A0A960RM36-F1
#
_entry.id   AF-A0A960RM36-F1
#
_cell.length_a   1.000
_cell.length_b   1.000
_cell.length_c   1.000
_cell.angle_alpha   90.00
_cell.angle_beta   90.00
_cell.angle_gamma   90.00
#
_symmetry.space_group_name_H-M   'P 1'
#
loop_
_entity.id
_entity.type
_entity.pdbx_description
1 polymer ?
#
loop_
_entity_poly.entity_id
_entity_poly.type
_entity_poly.pdbx_seq_one_letter_code
_entity_poly.pdbx_strand_id
1 'polypeptide(L)'
;MEKKHGKTQLLLLEDVANLGKKGELASAKPGFVRNFLLPQKKAVIADKRTIRMQERLQEERAKQAVEDKKESQALALRLKEKTLTIKVKNDSQGHLYGSVSVIDIVNILEEQEGITIERKNVVLPKPLKMVGVFDIELRLKEDVPATFKLKIDGETKVQEVKPKVEVIEEGQEEKSPEEALEAQPEAMEDLPMRSEREKEMKEELDERSKE
;
A
#
# COMPACT_ATOMS: atom_id res chain seq x y z
N MET A 1 18.72 -66.03 -16.47
CA MET A 1 17.98 -65.27 -17.50
C MET A 1 17.38 -64.02 -16.85
N GLU A 2 18.01 -62.87 -17.06
CA GLU A 2 17.59 -61.61 -16.45
C GLU A 2 16.47 -61.00 -17.31
N LYS A 3 15.21 -61.17 -16.89
CA LYS A 3 14.07 -60.55 -17.57
C LYS A 3 14.14 -59.04 -17.32
N LYS A 4 14.72 -58.29 -18.27
CA LYS A 4 14.62 -56.82 -18.31
C LYS A 4 13.16 -56.44 -18.49
N HIS A 5 12.43 -56.24 -17.39
CA HIS A 5 11.10 -55.68 -17.42
C HIS A 5 11.21 -54.23 -17.94
N GLY A 6 10.62 -53.97 -19.11
CA GLY A 6 10.56 -52.63 -19.68
C GLY A 6 9.86 -51.68 -18.72
N LYS A 7 10.45 -50.50 -18.47
CA LYS A 7 9.83 -49.48 -17.63
C LYS A 7 8.76 -48.74 -18.43
N THR A 8 7.63 -48.42 -17.81
CA THR A 8 6.54 -47.67 -18.41
C THR A 8 6.61 -46.21 -17.96
N GLN A 9 6.47 -45.26 -18.87
CA GLN A 9 6.38 -43.83 -18.56
C GLN A 9 4.95 -43.46 -18.15
N LEU A 10 4.83 -42.62 -17.12
CA LEU A 10 3.58 -42.26 -16.48
C LEU A 10 3.61 -40.78 -16.13
N LEU A 11 2.47 -40.12 -16.20
CA LEU A 11 2.25 -38.81 -15.61
C LEU A 11 1.65 -39.00 -14.22
N LEU A 12 2.34 -38.51 -13.19
CA LEU A 12 1.87 -38.57 -11.81
C LEU A 12 0.76 -37.53 -11.58
N LEU A 13 -0.36 -37.96 -11.00
CA LEU A 13 -1.47 -37.09 -10.59
C LEU A 13 -1.38 -36.69 -9.12
N GLU A 14 -0.65 -37.46 -8.32
CA GLU A 14 -0.39 -37.23 -6.90
C GLU A 14 1.11 -37.37 -6.62
N ASP A 15 1.55 -36.85 -5.48
CA ASP A 15 2.90 -37.07 -4.98
C ASP A 15 3.06 -38.54 -4.54
N VAL A 16 4.10 -39.20 -5.04
CA VAL A 16 4.39 -40.60 -4.72
C VAL A 16 5.83 -40.70 -4.25
N ALA A 17 5.98 -41.11 -2.99
CA ALA A 17 7.28 -41.40 -2.40
C ALA A 17 8.09 -42.36 -3.31
N ASN A 18 9.34 -41.98 -3.58
CA ASN A 18 10.30 -42.69 -4.45
C ASN A 18 10.06 -42.59 -5.97
N LEU A 19 9.02 -41.89 -6.44
CA LEU A 19 8.75 -41.73 -7.87
C LEU A 19 8.84 -40.30 -8.37
N GLY A 20 8.32 -39.33 -7.60
CA GLY A 20 8.30 -37.92 -7.99
C GLY A 20 7.07 -37.19 -7.48
N LYS A 21 6.98 -35.90 -7.82
CA LYS A 21 5.87 -35.04 -7.40
C LYS A 21 4.70 -35.10 -8.39
N LYS A 22 3.55 -34.60 -7.96
CA LYS A 22 2.38 -34.40 -8.83
C LYS A 22 2.74 -33.58 -10.07
N GLY A 23 2.31 -34.07 -11.24
CA GLY A 23 2.50 -33.40 -12.54
C GLY A 23 3.81 -33.76 -13.25
N GLU A 24 4.64 -34.60 -12.64
CA GLU A 24 5.93 -35.03 -13.19
C GLU A 24 5.80 -36.30 -14.04
N LEU A 25 6.66 -36.43 -15.06
CA LEU A 25 6.79 -37.64 -15.87
C LEU A 25 7.77 -38.61 -15.20
N ALA A 26 7.27 -39.74 -14.72
CA ALA A 26 8.06 -40.75 -14.01
C ALA A 26 8.07 -42.09 -14.77
N SER A 27 9.13 -42.87 -14.57
CA SER A 27 9.27 -44.20 -15.18
C SER A 27 9.23 -45.30 -14.12
N ALA A 28 8.24 -46.18 -14.18
CA ALA A 28 8.02 -47.21 -13.17
C ALA A 28 7.94 -48.63 -13.77
N LYS A 29 8.09 -49.65 -12.91
CA LYS A 29 7.95 -51.05 -13.33
C LYS A 29 6.48 -51.37 -13.63
N PRO A 30 6.15 -52.13 -14.70
CA PRO A 30 4.77 -52.40 -15.12
C PRO A 30 3.87 -52.98 -14.03
N GLY A 31 4.41 -53.84 -13.17
CA GLY A 31 3.66 -54.42 -12.04
C GLY A 31 3.24 -53.37 -11.01
N PHE A 32 4.12 -52.41 -10.72
CA PHE A 32 3.80 -51.30 -9.81
C PHE A 32 2.75 -50.37 -10.41
N VAL A 33 2.84 -50.11 -11.72
CA VAL A 33 1.82 -49.33 -12.45
C VAL A 33 0.44 -49.98 -12.38
N ARG A 34 0.36 -51.26 -12.72
CA ARG A 34 -0.91 -51.98 -12.87
C ARG A 34 -1.61 -52.27 -11.55
N ASN A 35 -0.86 -52.57 -10.49
CA ASN A 35 -1.43 -53.00 -9.23
C ASN A 35 -1.62 -51.85 -8.24
N PHE A 36 -0.83 -50.78 -8.34
CA PHE A 36 -0.85 -49.68 -7.38
C PHE A 36 -1.24 -48.34 -8.00
N LEU A 37 -0.51 -47.86 -9.03
CA LEU A 37 -0.69 -46.50 -9.53
C LEU A 37 -1.99 -46.29 -10.31
N LEU A 38 -2.35 -47.22 -11.19
CA LEU A 38 -3.59 -47.12 -12.00
C LEU A 38 -4.86 -47.34 -11.17
N PRO A 39 -4.98 -48.38 -10.31
CA PRO A 39 -6.19 -48.60 -9.52
C PRO A 39 -6.42 -47.49 -8.49
N GLN A 40 -5.35 -46.94 -7.91
CA GLN A 40 -5.43 -45.80 -6.99
C GLN A 40 -5.54 -44.45 -7.70
N LYS A 41 -5.57 -44.41 -9.04
CA LYS A 41 -5.64 -43.17 -9.85
C LYS A 41 -4.52 -42.16 -9.54
N LYS A 42 -3.37 -42.65 -9.07
CA LYS A 42 -2.19 -41.84 -8.74
C LYS A 42 -1.36 -41.46 -9.95
N ALA A 43 -1.53 -42.18 -11.06
CA ALA A 43 -0.83 -41.88 -12.31
C ALA A 43 -1.67 -42.26 -13.54
N VAL A 44 -1.39 -41.58 -14.64
CA VAL A 44 -1.94 -41.87 -15.97
C VAL A 44 -0.81 -42.32 -16.88
N ILE A 45 -1.09 -43.22 -17.83
CA ILE A 45 -0.09 -43.64 -18.82
C ILE A 45 0.35 -42.42 -19.63
N ALA A 46 1.66 -42.22 -19.74
CA ALA A 46 2.22 -41.09 -20.48
C ALA A 46 2.20 -41.39 -21.98
N ASP A 47 1.04 -41.22 -22.60
CA ASP A 47 0.91 -41.23 -24.05
C ASP A 47 1.43 -39.91 -24.64
N LYS A 48 1.84 -39.94 -25.91
CA LYS A 48 2.29 -38.74 -26.64
C LYS A 48 1.27 -37.59 -26.58
N ARG A 49 -0.03 -37.92 -26.53
CA ARG A 49 -1.10 -36.93 -26.37
C ARG A 49 -1.09 -36.31 -24.98
N THR A 50 -0.99 -37.13 -23.93
CA THR A 50 -0.97 -36.68 -22.53
C THR A 50 0.26 -35.80 -22.26
N ILE A 51 1.43 -36.17 -22.80
CA ILE A 51 2.66 -35.39 -22.69
C ILE A 51 2.48 -34.01 -23.32
N ARG A 52 2.03 -33.96 -24.59
CA ARG A 52 1.79 -32.68 -25.29
C ARG A 52 0.75 -31.80 -24.59
N MET A 53 -0.31 -32.39 -24.04
CA MET A 53 -1.30 -31.65 -23.27
C MET A 53 -0.69 -31.05 -22.00
N GLN A 54 0.16 -31.80 -21.29
CA GLN A 54 0.83 -31.32 -20.09
C GLN A 54 1.83 -30.20 -20.41
N GLU A 55 2.64 -30.36 -21.46
CA GLU A 55 3.57 -29.32 -21.94
C GLU A 55 2.82 -28.04 -22.29
N ARG A 56 1.72 -28.15 -23.05
CA ARG A 56 0.88 -27.00 -23.39
C ARG A 56 0.31 -26.31 -22.15
N LEU A 57 -0.23 -27.07 -21.19
CA LEU A 57 -0.75 -26.51 -19.94
C LEU A 57 0.35 -25.85 -19.11
N GLN A 58 1.56 -26.41 -19.12
CA GLN A 58 2.70 -25.83 -18.42
C GLN A 58 3.17 -24.53 -19.08
N GLU A 59 3.22 -24.49 -20.41
CA GLU A 59 3.51 -23.27 -21.16
C GLU A 59 2.45 -22.19 -20.96
N GLU A 60 1.16 -22.55 -20.99
CA GLU A 60 0.06 -21.61 -20.72
C GLU A 60 0.16 -21.03 -19.31
N ARG A 61 0.41 -21.86 -18.29
CA ARG A 61 0.64 -21.39 -16.91
C ARG A 61 1.89 -20.52 -16.80
N ALA A 62 2.98 -20.88 -17.48
CA ALA A 62 4.20 -20.09 -17.45
C ALA A 62 4.00 -18.71 -18.10
N LYS A 63 3.23 -18.64 -19.19
CA LYS A 63 2.86 -17.36 -19.83
C LYS A 63 2.00 -16.51 -18.90
N GLN A 64 0.98 -17.09 -18.28
CA GLN A 64 0.14 -16.41 -17.29
C GLN A 64 0.94 -15.90 -16.10
N ALA A 65 1.83 -16.73 -15.53
CA ALA A 65 2.69 -16.32 -14.42
C ALA A 65 3.61 -15.14 -14.80
N VAL A 66 4.11 -15.09 -16.04
CA VAL A 66 4.92 -13.95 -16.51
C VAL A 66 4.07 -12.69 -16.67
N GLU A 67 2.84 -12.81 -17.17
CA GLU A 67 1.88 -11.70 -17.29
C GLU A 67 1.46 -11.18 -15.90
N ASP A 68 1.01 -12.06 -15.02
CA ASP A 68 0.64 -11.75 -13.63
C ASP A 68 1.80 -11.09 -12.86
N LYS A 69 3.04 -11.55 -13.08
CA LYS A 69 4.24 -10.95 -12.47
C LYS A 69 4.48 -9.54 -12.99
N LYS A 70 4.32 -9.30 -14.29
CA LYS A 70 4.47 -7.96 -14.88
C LYS A 70 3.38 -7.01 -14.37
N GLU A 71 2.13 -7.46 -14.31
CA GLU A 71 1.02 -6.69 -13.74
C GLU A 71 1.28 -6.36 -12.27
N SER A 72 1.72 -7.35 -11.49
CA SER A 72 2.05 -7.18 -10.08
C SER A 72 3.21 -6.21 -9.87
N GLN A 73 4.23 -6.23 -10.72
CA GLN A 73 5.32 -5.25 -10.69
C GLN A 73 4.85 -3.84 -11.01
N ALA A 74 3.97 -3.68 -12.00
CA ALA A 74 3.38 -2.39 -12.34
C ALA A 74 2.53 -1.84 -11.18
N LEU A 75 1.73 -2.70 -10.53
CA LEU A 75 0.96 -2.35 -9.33
C LEU A 75 1.87 -1.99 -8.15
N ALA A 76 2.96 -2.74 -7.93
CA ALA A 76 3.92 -2.47 -6.87
C ALA A 76 4.56 -1.07 -7.01
N LEU A 77 4.91 -0.68 -8.24
CA LEU A 77 5.45 0.66 -8.52
C LEU A 77 4.42 1.75 -8.21
N ARG A 78 3.16 1.57 -8.63
CA ARG A 78 2.07 2.51 -8.34
C ARG A 78 1.81 2.65 -6.84
N LEU A 79 1.85 1.55 -6.10
CA LEU A 79 1.64 1.55 -4.65
C LEU A 79 2.78 2.24 -3.89
N LYS A 80 4.01 2.13 -4.40
CA LYS A 80 5.19 2.73 -3.74
C LYS A 80 5.19 4.25 -3.73
N GLU A 81 4.62 4.87 -4.77
CA GLU A 81 4.53 6.33 -4.86
C GLU A 81 3.39 6.90 -4.02
N LYS A 82 2.48 6.04 -3.55
CA LYS A 82 1.25 6.46 -2.89
C LYS A 82 1.36 6.38 -1.37
N THR A 83 0.72 7.36 -0.74
CA THR A 83 0.59 7.44 0.71
C THR A 83 -0.88 7.37 1.06
N LEU A 84 -1.28 6.29 1.73
CA LEU A 84 -2.65 6.12 2.20
C LEU A 84 -2.80 6.81 3.55
N THR A 85 -3.92 7.50 3.76
CA THR A 85 -4.17 8.21 5.01
C THR A 85 -5.40 7.63 5.71
N ILE A 86 -5.25 7.27 6.98
CA ILE A 86 -6.33 6.82 7.85
C ILE A 86 -6.56 7.86 8.94
N LYS A 87 -7.82 8.22 9.19
CA LYS A 87 -8.22 9.02 10.34
C LYS A 87 -8.75 8.11 11.46
N VAL A 88 -8.08 8.11 12.61
CA VAL A 88 -8.45 7.29 13.77
C VAL A 88 -8.44 8.16 15.03
N LYS A 89 -9.32 7.86 16.00
CA LYS A 89 -9.29 8.53 17.30
C LYS A 89 -8.02 8.15 18.07
N ASN A 90 -7.30 9.15 18.55
CA ASN A 90 -6.10 9.00 19.36
C ASN A 90 -6.24 9.70 20.71
N ASP A 91 -5.42 9.28 21.67
CA ASP A 91 -5.23 9.94 22.94
C ASP A 91 -4.22 11.11 22.80
N SER A 92 -4.17 11.98 23.82
CA SER A 92 -3.24 13.13 23.87
C SER A 92 -1.77 12.72 23.76
N GLN A 93 -1.44 11.48 24.13
CA GLN A 93 -0.09 10.89 24.03
C GLN A 93 0.21 10.24 22.66
N GLY A 94 -0.72 10.29 21.69
CA GLY A 94 -0.53 9.70 20.36
C GLY A 94 -0.78 8.18 20.28
N HIS A 95 -1.26 7.56 21.36
CA HIS A 95 -1.76 6.20 21.33
C HIS A 95 -3.15 6.14 20.70
N LEU A 96 -3.41 5.12 19.88
CA LEU A 96 -4.72 4.90 19.28
C LEU A 96 -5.64 4.22 20.30
N TYR A 97 -6.91 4.66 20.37
CA TYR A 97 -7.92 3.98 21.20
C TYR A 97 -8.26 2.58 20.67
N GLY A 98 -8.02 2.35 19.37
CA GLY A 98 -8.13 1.05 18.72
C GLY A 98 -6.78 0.56 18.19
N SER A 99 -6.80 -0.58 17.51
CA SER A 99 -5.65 -1.09 16.78
C SER A 99 -5.96 -1.09 15.29
N VAL A 100 -5.06 -0.56 14.46
CA VAL A 100 -5.15 -0.72 13.01
C VAL A 100 -4.65 -2.12 12.67
N SER A 101 -5.57 -2.94 12.16
CA SER A 101 -5.34 -4.33 11.80
C SER A 101 -5.22 -4.49 10.28
N VAL A 102 -4.90 -5.71 9.84
CA VAL A 102 -4.85 -6.06 8.41
C VAL A 102 -6.17 -5.81 7.70
N ILE A 103 -7.29 -5.96 8.41
CA ILE A 103 -8.64 -5.77 7.83
C ILE A 103 -8.84 -4.30 7.46
N ASP A 104 -8.46 -3.39 8.34
CA ASP A 104 -8.60 -1.95 8.12
C ASP A 104 -7.74 -1.51 6.92
N ILE A 105 -6.52 -2.03 6.82
CA ILE A 105 -5.60 -1.75 5.71
C ILE A 105 -6.19 -2.20 4.37
N VAL A 106 -6.79 -3.39 4.31
CA VAL A 106 -7.43 -3.90 3.08
C VAL A 106 -8.61 -3.02 2.67
N ASN A 107 -9.47 -2.66 3.62
CA ASN A 107 -10.63 -1.81 3.33
C ASN A 107 -10.19 -0.44 2.79
N ILE A 108 -9.13 0.14 3.35
CA ILE A 108 -8.62 1.46 2.93
C ILE A 108 -7.94 1.39 1.56
N LEU A 109 -7.25 0.29 1.26
CA LEU A 109 -6.73 0.03 -0.09
C LEU A 109 -7.87 -0.08 -1.11
N GLU A 110 -8.98 -0.72 -0.75
CA GLU A 110 -10.15 -0.79 -1.62
C GLU A 110 -10.82 0.58 -1.80
N GLU A 111 -10.99 1.35 -0.73
CA GLU A 111 -11.65 2.65 -0.77
C GLU A 111 -10.85 3.74 -1.50
N GLN A 112 -9.53 3.81 -1.27
CA GLN A 112 -8.69 4.88 -1.81
C GLN A 112 -8.12 4.54 -3.20
N GLU A 113 -7.79 3.28 -3.42
CA GLU A 113 -7.10 2.83 -4.64
C GLU A 113 -7.96 1.95 -5.55
N GLY A 114 -9.08 1.40 -5.04
CA GLY A 114 -9.88 0.44 -5.78
C GLY A 114 -9.18 -0.91 -5.99
N ILE A 115 -8.15 -1.22 -5.19
CA ILE A 115 -7.36 -2.44 -5.32
C ILE A 115 -7.84 -3.45 -4.27
N THR A 116 -8.54 -4.49 -4.71
CA THR A 116 -8.96 -5.62 -3.86
C THR A 116 -7.77 -6.52 -3.55
N ILE A 117 -7.39 -6.60 -2.26
CA ILE A 117 -6.29 -7.44 -1.78
C ILE A 117 -6.79 -8.39 -0.69
N GLU A 118 -6.39 -9.65 -0.76
CA GLU A 118 -6.70 -10.61 0.31
C GLU A 118 -5.87 -10.36 1.57
N ARG A 119 -6.45 -10.61 2.75
CA ARG A 119 -5.78 -10.45 4.06
C ARG A 119 -4.47 -11.23 4.19
N LYS A 120 -4.30 -12.33 3.45
CA LYS A 120 -3.09 -13.16 3.46
C LYS A 120 -1.89 -12.49 2.79
N ASN A 121 -2.16 -11.51 1.95
CA ASN A 121 -1.15 -10.81 1.16
C ASN A 121 -0.52 -9.65 1.95
N VAL A 122 -1.15 -9.20 3.03
CA VAL A 122 -0.61 -8.12 3.87
C VAL A 122 0.34 -8.71 4.91
N VAL A 123 1.60 -8.26 4.91
CA VAL A 123 2.61 -8.69 5.89
C VAL A 123 2.62 -7.68 7.03
N LEU A 124 1.89 -7.99 8.11
CA LEU A 124 1.86 -7.17 9.32
C LEU A 124 2.08 -8.05 10.56
N PRO A 125 3.28 -8.04 11.19
CA PRO A 125 3.58 -8.93 12.31
C PRO A 125 2.91 -8.48 13.62
N LYS A 126 2.68 -7.18 13.80
CA LYS A 126 2.01 -6.60 14.97
C LYS A 126 1.05 -5.50 14.51
N PRO A 127 -0.16 -5.41 15.10
CA PRO A 127 -1.10 -4.35 14.78
C PRO A 127 -0.57 -2.98 15.25
N LEU A 128 -0.91 -1.93 14.51
CA LEU A 128 -0.43 -0.56 14.79
C LEU A 128 -1.32 0.10 15.85
N LYS A 129 -0.69 0.69 16.87
CA LYS A 129 -1.37 1.30 18.03
C LYS A 129 -0.93 2.74 18.29
N MET A 130 -0.15 3.33 17.38
CA MET A 130 0.38 4.68 17.51
C MET A 130 0.09 5.45 16.23
N VAL A 131 -0.09 6.76 16.36
CA VAL A 131 -0.13 7.67 15.21
C VAL A 131 1.28 7.80 14.61
N GLY A 132 1.34 7.98 13.30
CA GLY A 132 2.61 8.07 12.59
C GLY A 132 2.54 7.58 11.16
N VAL A 133 3.70 7.56 10.51
CA VAL A 133 3.88 7.00 9.17
C VAL A 133 4.55 5.64 9.30
N PHE A 134 3.92 4.62 8.74
CA PHE A 134 4.40 3.25 8.76
C PHE A 134 4.57 2.74 7.32
N ASP A 135 5.69 2.09 7.04
CA ASP A 135 5.89 1.37 5.79
C ASP A 135 5.31 -0.05 5.94
N ILE A 136 4.38 -0.40 5.06
CA ILE A 136 3.70 -1.71 5.08
C ILE A 136 4.08 -2.49 3.84
N GLU A 137 4.46 -3.75 4.05
CA GLU A 137 4.79 -4.69 2.99
C GLU A 137 3.55 -5.51 2.58
N LEU A 138 3.35 -5.62 1.28
CA LEU A 138 2.35 -6.43 0.62
C LEU A 138 3.06 -7.48 -0.25
N ARG A 139 2.53 -8.71 -0.24
CA ARG A 139 2.90 -9.78 -1.15
C ARG A 139 1.82 -9.90 -2.21
N LEU A 140 2.10 -9.39 -3.39
CA LEU A 140 1.21 -9.52 -4.55
C LEU A 140 1.33 -10.92 -5.15
N LYS A 141 0.58 -11.17 -6.23
CA LYS A 141 0.66 -12.42 -6.98
C LYS A 141 2.09 -12.69 -7.46
N GLU A 142 2.43 -13.96 -7.63
CA GLU A 142 3.77 -14.41 -8.05
C GLU A 142 4.91 -13.95 -7.10
N ASP A 143 4.60 -13.85 -5.80
CA ASP A 143 5.54 -13.48 -4.73
C ASP A 143 6.26 -12.13 -4.94
N VAL A 144 5.61 -11.19 -5.63
CA VAL A 144 6.17 -9.85 -5.84
C VAL A 144 5.96 -8.99 -4.58
N PRO A 145 7.03 -8.52 -3.91
CA PRO A 145 6.90 -7.61 -2.78
C PRO A 145 6.55 -6.20 -3.27
N ALA A 146 5.57 -5.58 -2.62
CA ALA A 146 5.19 -4.19 -2.80
C ALA A 146 5.21 -3.49 -1.43
N THR A 147 5.61 -2.22 -1.40
CA THR A 147 5.66 -1.41 -0.19
C THR A 147 4.83 -0.16 -0.40
N PHE A 148 4.03 0.24 0.59
CA PHE A 148 3.34 1.53 0.56
C PHE A 148 3.43 2.22 1.92
N LYS A 149 3.23 3.54 1.91
CA LYS A 149 3.25 4.35 3.13
C LYS A 149 1.85 4.50 3.69
N LEU A 150 1.67 4.15 4.95
CA LEU A 150 0.44 4.38 5.68
C LEU A 150 0.64 5.51 6.68
N LYS A 151 -0.08 6.62 6.47
CA LYS A 151 -0.15 7.74 7.40
C LYS A 151 -1.39 7.58 8.28
N ILE A 152 -1.18 7.51 9.58
CA ILE A 152 -2.26 7.47 10.57
C ILE A 152 -2.39 8.85 11.20
N ASP A 153 -3.43 9.58 10.81
CA ASP A 153 -3.80 10.87 11.35
C ASP A 153 -4.78 10.69 12.52
N GLY A 154 -4.44 11.30 13.66
CA GLY A 154 -5.23 11.25 14.87
C GLY A 154 -6.28 12.35 14.93
N GLU A 155 -7.55 12.00 15.06
CA GLU A 155 -8.59 12.97 15.40
C GLU A 155 -8.74 13.08 16.92
N THR A 156 -8.03 14.03 17.52
CA THR A 156 -8.30 14.47 18.88
C THR A 156 -9.52 15.39 18.85
N LYS A 157 -10.68 14.93 19.33
CA LYS A 157 -11.80 15.84 19.63
C LYS A 157 -11.42 16.68 20.84
N VAL A 158 -10.76 17.81 20.62
CA VAL A 158 -10.85 18.94 21.55
C VAL A 158 -12.29 19.41 21.43
N GLN A 159 -13.12 19.11 22.42
CA GLN A 159 -14.41 19.78 22.55
C GLN A 159 -14.09 21.28 22.69
N GLU A 160 -14.44 22.08 21.69
CA GLU A 160 -14.59 23.51 21.88
C GLU A 160 -15.70 23.70 22.93
N VAL A 161 -15.30 23.88 24.18
CA VAL A 161 -16.18 24.40 25.21
C VAL A 161 -16.40 25.86 24.83
N LYS A 162 -17.48 26.14 24.09
CA LYS A 162 -18.00 27.51 24.03
C LYS A 162 -18.30 27.90 25.48
N PRO A 163 -17.67 28.94 26.05
CA PRO A 163 -18.12 29.44 27.34
C PRO A 163 -19.52 30.01 27.11
N LYS A 164 -20.52 29.24 27.54
CA LYS A 164 -21.88 29.70 27.77
C LYS A 164 -21.81 30.60 29.01
N VAL A 165 -21.63 31.90 28.79
CA VAL A 165 -21.86 32.89 29.85
C VAL A 165 -23.35 32.89 30.11
N GLU A 166 -23.72 32.45 31.31
CA GLU A 166 -25.08 32.58 31.82
C GLU A 166 -25.41 34.06 32.03
N VAL A 167 -26.60 34.39 31.54
CA VAL A 167 -27.30 35.66 31.63
C VAL A 167 -27.72 35.88 33.09
N ILE A 168 -27.49 37.09 33.62
CA ILE A 168 -28.38 37.70 34.61
C ILE A 168 -28.91 39.01 34.00
N GLU A 169 -30.20 39.21 34.25
CA GLU A 169 -31.20 39.98 33.55
C GLU A 169 -31.00 41.52 33.50
N GLU A 170 -31.46 42.04 32.35
CA GLU A 170 -32.21 43.27 32.06
C GLU A 170 -32.32 44.42 33.08
N GLY A 171 -32.15 45.64 32.54
CA GLY A 171 -32.74 46.87 33.06
C GLY A 171 -32.20 48.16 32.43
N GLN A 172 -32.81 48.58 31.29
CA GLN A 172 -33.20 49.96 30.84
C GLN A 172 -32.28 51.17 31.16
N GLU A 173 -32.08 52.23 30.36
CA GLU A 173 -32.68 52.82 29.14
C GLU A 173 -31.83 54.06 28.74
N GLU A 174 -31.89 54.44 27.45
CA GLU A 174 -31.74 55.81 26.87
C GLU A 174 -30.40 56.58 27.03
N LYS A 175 -29.81 57.23 26.01
CA LYS A 175 -30.36 58.00 24.87
C LYS A 175 -29.24 58.30 23.85
N SER A 176 -29.56 58.23 22.55
CA SER A 176 -28.85 58.90 21.44
C SER A 176 -29.06 60.43 21.51
N PRO A 177 -28.22 61.30 20.89
CA PRO A 177 -28.22 61.56 19.43
C PRO A 177 -26.80 61.74 18.82
N GLU A 178 -26.48 61.31 17.59
CA GLU A 178 -26.81 61.90 16.27
C GLU A 178 -26.08 63.23 15.93
N GLU A 179 -25.61 63.32 14.66
CA GLU A 179 -24.86 64.40 13.95
C GLU A 179 -23.32 64.21 13.84
N ALA A 180 -22.65 64.27 12.68
CA ALA A 180 -23.02 64.38 11.26
C ALA A 180 -21.77 64.08 10.39
N LEU A 181 -22.02 63.60 9.16
CA LEU A 181 -21.08 63.39 8.05
C LEU A 181 -20.46 64.71 7.51
N GLU A 182 -19.19 64.67 7.11
CA GLU A 182 -18.54 65.34 5.94
C GLU A 182 -17.00 65.23 6.11
N ALA A 183 -16.11 64.99 5.15
CA ALA A 183 -16.14 64.85 3.70
C ALA A 183 -14.85 64.09 3.24
N GLN A 184 -14.82 63.82 1.94
CA GLN A 184 -13.96 62.91 1.15
C GLN A 184 -12.54 63.44 0.78
N PRO A 185 -11.68 62.62 0.11
CA PRO A 185 -10.21 62.67 0.08
C PRO A 185 -9.63 63.37 -1.16
N GLU A 186 -8.31 63.66 -1.19
CA GLU A 186 -7.43 63.54 -2.37
C GLU A 186 -5.94 63.95 -2.10
N ALA A 187 -5.03 63.06 -2.53
CA ALA A 187 -3.70 63.24 -3.16
C ALA A 187 -2.59 64.17 -2.61
N MET A 188 -1.43 63.57 -2.27
CA MET A 188 -0.07 63.90 -2.76
C MET A 188 0.93 62.93 -2.09
N GLU A 189 1.44 61.90 -2.77
CA GLU A 189 2.67 61.96 -3.59
C GLU A 189 3.80 62.76 -2.93
N ASP A 190 4.73 62.08 -2.24
CA ASP A 190 6.05 61.83 -2.82
C ASP A 190 6.89 60.88 -1.95
N LEU A 191 7.34 59.78 -2.56
CA LEU A 191 8.49 58.99 -2.13
C LEU A 191 9.60 59.23 -3.16
N PRO A 192 10.79 59.63 -2.71
CA PRO A 192 11.99 58.98 -3.20
C PRO A 192 12.67 58.28 -2.01
N MET A 193 12.61 56.94 -1.97
CA MET A 193 13.69 56.08 -2.46
C MET A 193 15.08 56.45 -1.94
N ARG A 194 15.63 55.50 -1.18
CA ARG A 194 17.01 55.01 -1.32
C ARG A 194 18.10 56.09 -1.29
N SER A 195 18.36 56.65 -0.11
CA SER A 195 19.63 57.34 0.15
C SER A 195 20.44 56.75 1.32
N GLU A 196 19.92 55.72 1.98
CA GLU A 196 20.64 55.04 3.07
C GLU A 196 21.11 53.62 2.71
N ARG A 197 20.58 53.00 1.65
CA ARG A 197 20.91 51.61 1.26
C ARG A 197 21.97 51.47 0.16
N GLU A 198 22.44 52.58 -0.41
CA GLU A 198 23.57 52.59 -1.36
C GLU A 198 24.91 52.88 -0.68
N LYS A 199 24.92 53.30 0.59
CA LYS A 199 26.16 53.46 1.37
C LYS A 199 26.68 52.12 1.90
N GLU A 200 25.80 51.19 2.28
CA GLU A 200 26.22 49.86 2.78
C GLU A 200 26.84 48.97 1.69
N MET A 201 26.39 49.06 0.43
CA MET A 201 26.93 48.20 -0.64
C MET A 201 28.31 48.63 -1.17
N LYS A 202 28.75 49.87 -0.87
CA LYS A 202 30.07 50.36 -1.32
C LYS A 202 31.18 50.06 -0.31
N GLU A 203 30.84 49.76 0.93
CA GLU A 203 31.78 49.39 1.99
C GLU A 203 32.16 47.89 1.91
N GLU A 204 31.22 47.02 1.52
CA GLU A 204 31.45 45.57 1.35
C GLU A 204 32.31 45.17 0.14
N LEU A 205 32.45 46.05 -0.87
CA LEU A 205 33.24 45.77 -2.08
C LEU A 205 34.71 46.20 -1.97
N ASP A 206 35.03 47.13 -1.06
CA ASP A 206 36.41 47.58 -0.79
C ASP A 206 37.15 46.68 0.21
N GLU A 207 36.45 45.90 1.04
CA GLU A 207 37.09 44.89 1.91
C GLU A 207 37.46 43.59 1.18
N ARG A 208 36.77 43.27 0.08
CA ARG A 208 36.98 42.03 -0.68
C ARG A 208 38.09 42.11 -1.73
N SER A 209 38.74 43.27 -1.86
CA SER A 209 39.81 43.53 -2.84
C SER A 209 41.18 43.83 -2.19
N LYS A 210 41.32 43.53 -0.88
CA LYS A 210 42.60 43.61 -0.15
C LYS A 210 43.08 42.29 0.49
N GLU A 211 42.46 41.15 0.17
CA GLU A 211 42.99 39.79 0.43
C GLU A 211 43.32 39.07 -0.89
#